data_AF-A0A957NA73-F1
#
_entry.id   AF-A0A957NA73-F1
#
_cell.length_a   1.000
_cell.length_b   1.000
_cell.length_c   1.000
_cell.angle_alpha   90.00
_cell.angle_beta   90.00
_cell.angle_gamma   90.00
#
_symmetry.space_group_name_H-M   'P 1'
#
loop_
_entity.id
_entity.type
_entity.pdbx_description
1 polymer ?
#
loop_
_entity_poly.entity_id
_entity_poly.type
_entity_poly.pdbx_seq_one_letter_code
_entity_poly.pdbx_strand_id
1 'polypeptide(L)'
;FLDRYPLVLSPFLMQPVFDWDYDARGYEQTRDLFMSALYSVGVNYLGLPAGVTPVGMAAGRPTGVQLIGRRFREDLILDALEVLERRNGVQAKVLWARDGD
;
A
#
# COMPACT_ATOMS: atom_id res chain seq x y z
N PHE A 1 12.25 15.59 8.40
CA PHE A 1 12.01 14.17 8.72
C PHE A 1 12.79 13.25 7.80
N LEU A 2 12.51 13.23 6.48
CA LEU A 2 13.12 12.28 5.52
C LEU A 2 14.65 12.37 5.38
N ASP A 3 15.27 13.45 5.86
CA ASP A 3 16.72 13.57 5.96
C ASP A 3 17.32 12.64 7.04
N ARG A 4 16.60 12.45 8.15
CA ARG A 4 17.00 11.56 9.26
C ARG A 4 16.44 10.14 9.11
N TYR A 5 15.24 10.02 8.56
CA TYR A 5 14.54 8.76 8.37
C TYR A 5 14.17 8.61 6.88
N PRO A 6 15.02 7.99 6.07
CA PRO A 6 14.91 8.06 4.61
C PRO A 6 13.68 7.35 4.03
N LEU A 7 13.02 6.51 4.84
CA LEU A 7 11.82 5.77 4.48
C LEU A 7 10.74 6.00 5.53
N VAL A 8 9.51 6.23 5.07
CA VAL A 8 8.29 6.14 5.87
C VAL A 8 7.53 4.89 5.46
N LEU A 9 7.17 4.07 6.43
CA LEU A 9 6.27 2.93 6.24
C LEU A 9 4.85 3.36 6.63
N SER A 10 3.90 3.22 5.71
CA SER A 10 2.48 3.45 5.96
C SER A 10 1.65 2.30 5.40
N PRO A 11 0.42 2.07 5.88
CA PRO A 11 -0.52 1.27 5.11
C PRO A 11 -0.86 2.00 3.80
N PHE A 12 -1.22 1.26 2.74
CA PHE A 12 -1.72 1.89 1.50
C PHE A 12 -3.14 2.46 1.69
N LEU A 13 -4.03 1.65 2.28
CA LEU A 13 -5.32 2.09 2.81
C LEU A 13 -5.29 1.95 4.33
N MET A 14 -5.77 2.97 5.07
CA MET A 14 -5.88 2.95 6.54
C MET A 14 -6.98 2.02 7.07
N GLN A 15 -7.51 1.14 6.23
CA GLN A 15 -8.48 0.09 6.54
C GLN A 15 -8.29 -1.08 5.56
N PRO A 16 -8.90 -2.27 5.79
CA PRO A 16 -8.94 -3.33 4.79
C PRO A 16 -9.53 -2.86 3.46
N VAL A 17 -9.17 -3.53 2.36
CA VAL A 17 -9.64 -3.17 1.01
C VAL A 17 -11.16 -3.20 0.95
N PHE A 18 -11.74 -2.21 0.27
CA PHE A 18 -13.18 -2.09 0.07
C PHE A 18 -13.75 -3.20 -0.83
N ASP A 19 -15.07 -3.34 -0.81
CA ASP A 19 -15.76 -4.15 -1.80
C ASP A 19 -15.61 -3.54 -3.20
N TRP A 20 -15.80 -4.40 -4.21
CA TRP A 20 -15.99 -3.93 -5.56
C TRP A 20 -17.14 -2.90 -5.63
N ASP A 21 -16.95 -1.89 -6.47
CA ASP A 21 -17.92 -0.82 -6.73
C ASP A 21 -18.24 0.06 -5.49
N TYR A 22 -17.42 0.02 -4.44
CA TYR A 22 -17.70 0.78 -3.21
C TYR A 22 -17.80 2.28 -3.46
N ASP A 23 -16.84 2.86 -4.18
CA ASP A 23 -16.76 4.29 -4.47
C ASP A 23 -17.85 4.79 -5.43
N ALA A 24 -18.38 3.93 -6.29
CA ALA A 24 -19.47 4.26 -7.21
C ALA A 24 -20.83 4.45 -6.50
N ARG A 25 -20.97 4.02 -5.24
CA ARG A 25 -22.23 4.10 -4.48
C ARG A 25 -22.62 5.52 -4.08
N GLY A 26 -21.70 6.49 -4.20
CA GLY A 26 -21.99 7.90 -3.97
C GLY A 26 -20.83 8.67 -3.34
N TYR A 27 -21.08 9.97 -3.11
CA TYR A 27 -20.09 10.91 -2.62
C TYR A 27 -19.46 10.48 -1.29
N GLU A 28 -20.25 9.98 -0.34
CA GLU A 28 -19.76 9.61 0.98
C GLU A 28 -18.78 8.43 0.90
N GLN A 29 -19.05 7.43 0.07
CA GLN A 29 -18.18 6.27 -0.15
C GLN A 29 -16.92 6.65 -0.94
N THR A 30 -17.06 7.51 -1.95
CA THR A 30 -15.89 8.09 -2.65
C THR A 30 -15.01 8.81 -1.64
N ARG A 31 -15.58 9.69 -0.81
CA ARG A 31 -14.84 10.44 0.22
C ARG A 31 -14.15 9.50 1.19
N ASP A 32 -14.84 8.47 1.69
CA ASP A 32 -14.27 7.50 2.61
C ASP A 32 -13.08 6.76 2.01
N LEU A 33 -13.19 6.34 0.74
CA LEU A 33 -12.08 5.72 0.01
C LEU A 33 -10.85 6.66 -0.03
N PHE A 34 -11.02 7.90 -0.46
CA PHE A 34 -9.91 8.86 -0.54
C PHE A 34 -9.31 9.20 0.82
N MET A 35 -10.15 9.31 1.87
CA MET A 35 -9.68 9.54 3.24
C MET A 35 -8.91 8.35 3.78
N SER A 36 -9.30 7.12 3.43
CA SER A 36 -8.52 5.93 3.80
C SER A 36 -7.16 5.86 3.08
N ALA A 37 -7.05 6.46 1.90
CA ALA A 37 -5.83 6.54 1.10
C ALA A 37 -4.98 7.80 1.40
N LEU A 38 -5.16 8.43 2.57
CA LEU A 38 -4.59 9.74 2.92
C LEU A 38 -3.08 9.85 2.62
N TYR A 39 -2.29 8.85 3.00
CA TYR A 39 -0.84 8.84 2.73
C TYR A 39 -0.55 8.82 1.24
N SER A 40 -1.25 7.98 0.47
CA SER A 40 -1.05 7.84 -0.97
C SER A 40 -1.46 9.11 -1.72
N VAL A 41 -2.58 9.73 -1.34
CA VAL A 41 -3.02 11.03 -1.88
C VAL A 41 -1.99 12.12 -1.55
N GLY A 42 -1.50 12.17 -0.31
CA GLY A 42 -0.49 13.14 0.12
C GLY A 42 0.84 12.99 -0.62
N VAL A 43 1.31 11.76 -0.82
CA VAL A 43 2.54 11.44 -1.58
C VAL A 43 2.46 11.95 -3.00
N ASN A 44 1.34 11.69 -3.68
CA ASN A 44 1.10 12.17 -5.05
C ASN A 44 1.14 13.70 -5.11
N TYR A 45 0.46 14.37 -4.18
CA TYR A 45 0.45 15.84 -4.11
C TYR A 45 1.85 16.43 -3.87
N LEU A 46 2.66 15.78 -3.04
CA LEU A 46 4.02 16.23 -2.71
C LEU A 46 5.05 15.84 -3.78
N GLY A 47 4.70 15.00 -4.75
CA GLY A 47 5.63 14.47 -5.75
C GLY A 47 6.78 13.69 -5.11
N LEU A 48 6.48 12.89 -4.08
CA LEU A 48 7.45 11.99 -3.45
C LEU A 48 7.39 10.62 -4.12
N PRO A 49 8.51 9.90 -4.26
CA PRO A 49 8.47 8.53 -4.72
C PRO A 49 7.89 7.63 -3.63
N ALA A 50 7.08 6.67 -4.05
CA ALA A 50 6.60 5.62 -3.17
C ALA A 50 6.46 4.29 -3.92
N GLY A 51 6.61 3.22 -3.18
CA GLY A 51 6.43 1.86 -3.66
C GLY A 51 5.44 1.12 -2.76
N VAL A 52 4.67 0.21 -3.34
CA VAL A 52 3.65 -0.57 -2.61
C VAL A 52 3.96 -2.05 -2.78
N THR A 53 3.98 -2.79 -1.68
CA THR A 53 4.11 -4.25 -1.71
C THR A 53 2.99 -4.91 -0.91
N PRO A 54 2.43 -6.02 -1.41
CA PRO A 54 1.60 -6.91 -0.60
C PRO A 54 2.36 -7.42 0.63
N VAL A 55 1.69 -7.53 1.77
CA VAL A 55 2.28 -8.05 3.03
C VAL A 55 1.46 -9.18 3.66
N GLY A 56 0.32 -9.53 3.07
CA GLY A 56 -0.53 -10.59 3.57
C GLY A 56 -2.00 -10.30 3.36
N MET A 57 -2.81 -10.73 4.33
CA MET A 57 -4.25 -10.57 4.31
C MET A 57 -4.74 -9.94 5.62
N ALA A 58 -5.72 -9.06 5.54
CA ALA A 58 -6.41 -8.46 6.66
C ALA A 58 -7.92 -8.54 6.43
N ALA A 59 -8.69 -8.99 7.43
CA ALA A 59 -10.14 -9.20 7.31
C ALA A 59 -10.55 -10.02 6.07
N GLY A 60 -9.78 -11.07 5.75
CA GLY A 60 -10.04 -11.93 4.60
C GLY A 60 -9.65 -11.34 3.23
N ARG A 61 -9.08 -10.13 3.18
CA ARG A 61 -8.73 -9.43 1.93
C ARG A 61 -7.23 -9.16 1.80
N PRO A 62 -6.68 -9.06 0.58
CA PRO A 62 -5.28 -8.67 0.39
C PRO A 62 -4.97 -7.33 1.05
N THR A 63 -3.81 -7.23 1.70
CA THR A 63 -3.33 -5.98 2.29
C THR A 63 -1.89 -5.69 1.86
N GLY A 64 -1.57 -4.41 1.77
CA GLY A 64 -0.28 -3.92 1.33
C GLY A 64 0.17 -2.71 2.15
N VAL A 65 1.48 -2.55 2.20
CA VAL A 65 2.11 -1.37 2.78
C VAL A 65 2.71 -0.51 1.68
N GLN A 66 2.79 0.79 1.95
CA GLN A 66 3.43 1.78 1.13
C GLN A 66 4.73 2.22 1.83
N LEU A 67 5.82 2.22 1.07
CA LEU A 67 7.10 2.81 1.45
C LEU A 67 7.28 4.11 0.71
N ILE A 68 7.47 5.20 1.44
CA ILE A 68 7.60 6.55 0.90
C ILE A 68 9.03 7.02 1.14
N GLY A 69 9.69 7.46 0.08
CA GLY A 69 11.08 7.92 0.12
C GLY A 69 11.21 9.42 -0.13
N ARG A 70 12.44 9.90 -0.01
CA ARG A 70 12.82 11.25 -0.45
C ARG A 70 12.85 11.32 -1.99
N ARG A 71 12.60 12.50 -2.55
CA ARG A 71 12.75 12.75 -4.01
C ARG A 71 14.07 12.19 -4.55
N PHE A 72 13.97 11.50 -5.70
CA PHE A 72 15.09 10.93 -6.44
C PHE A 72 15.86 9.83 -5.69
N ARG A 73 15.22 9.18 -4.71
CA ARG A 73 15.78 8.06 -3.95
C ARG A 73 14.92 6.80 -4.05
N GLU A 74 14.50 6.50 -5.27
CA GLU A 74 13.79 5.28 -5.62
C GLU A 74 14.63 4.02 -5.30
N ASP A 75 15.96 4.15 -5.31
CA ASP A 75 16.91 3.10 -4.89
C ASP A 75 16.56 2.54 -3.51
N LEU A 76 16.35 3.41 -2.52
CA LEU A 76 16.05 3.00 -1.14
C LEU A 76 14.68 2.34 -1.00
N ILE A 77 13.72 2.77 -1.82
CA ILE A 77 12.38 2.17 -1.82
C ILE A 77 12.46 0.77 -2.42
N LEU A 78 13.14 0.60 -3.56
CA LEU A 78 13.28 -0.68 -4.23
C LEU A 78 14.03 -1.70 -3.36
N ASP A 79 15.12 -1.31 -2.72
CA ASP A 79 15.86 -2.17 -1.79
C ASP A 79 14.96 -2.66 -0.63
N ALA A 80 14.16 -1.75 -0.07
CA ALA A 80 13.27 -2.08 1.03
C ALA A 80 12.08 -2.97 0.59
N LEU A 81 11.53 -2.74 -0.61
CA LEU A 81 10.51 -3.62 -1.20
C LEU A 81 11.07 -5.03 -1.43
N GLU A 82 12.30 -5.15 -1.95
CA GLU A 82 12.95 -6.45 -2.15
C GLU A 82 13.13 -7.22 -0.82
N VAL A 83 13.50 -6.53 0.26
CA VAL A 83 13.56 -7.12 1.60
C VAL A 83 12.18 -7.61 2.06
N LEU A 84 11.12 -6.83 1.84
CA LEU A 84 9.75 -7.21 2.21
C LEU A 84 9.26 -8.42 1.39
N GLU A 85 9.50 -8.43 0.08
CA GLU A 85 9.11 -9.53 -0.79
C GLU A 85 9.85 -10.82 -0.42
N ARG A 86 11.17 -10.77 -0.20
CA ARG A 86 11.94 -11.95 0.23
C ARG A 86 11.44 -12.52 1.55
N ARG A 87 11.01 -11.66 2.48
CA ARG A 87 10.53 -12.08 3.79
C ARG A 87 9.10 -12.63 3.76
N ASN A 88 8.22 -12.02 2.98
CA ASN A 88 6.80 -12.35 2.96
C ASN A 88 6.47 -13.40 1.88
N GLY A 89 7.31 -13.51 0.85
CA GLY A 89 7.05 -14.30 -0.35
C GLY A 89 6.01 -13.64 -1.27
N VAL A 90 5.73 -14.32 -2.38
CA VAL A 90 4.81 -13.84 -3.42
C VAL A 90 3.35 -14.03 -2.97
N GLN A 91 2.74 -12.97 -2.45
CA GLN A 91 1.38 -13.02 -1.86
C GLN A 91 0.30 -13.48 -2.84
N ALA A 92 0.47 -13.25 -4.14
CA ALA A 92 -0.46 -13.77 -5.15
C ALA A 92 -0.58 -15.31 -5.09
N LYS A 93 0.52 -16.03 -4.83
CA LYS A 93 0.48 -17.50 -4.67
C LYS A 93 -0.35 -17.91 -3.45
N VAL A 94 -0.24 -17.16 -2.35
CA VAL A 94 -1.00 -17.40 -1.12
C VAL A 94 -2.48 -17.09 -1.31
N LEU A 95 -2.82 -16.04 -2.07
CA LEU A 95 -4.20 -15.68 -2.38
C LEU A 95 -4.88 -16.80 -3.16
N TRP A 96 -4.28 -17.23 -4.28
CA TRP A 96 -4.91 -18.20 -5.19
C TRP A 96 -4.87 -19.64 -4.68
N ALA A 97 -3.97 -19.97 -3.75
CA ALA A 97 -3.99 -21.26 -3.07
C ALA A 97 -5.22 -21.46 -2.16
N ARG A 98 -6.00 -20.41 -1.87
CA ARG A 98 -7.22 -20.48 -1.05
C ARG A 98 -8.45 -20.92 -1.84
N ASP A 99 -8.45 -20.64 -3.13
CA ASP A 99 -9.59 -20.90 -4.02
C ASP A 99 -9.44 -22.25 -4.75
N GLY A 100 -8.35 -22.98 -4.49
CA GLY A 100 -8.09 -24.32 -5.00
C GLY A 100 -8.62 -25.39 -4.06
N ASP A 101 -9.94 -25.56 -4.02
CA ASP A 101 -10.67 -26.76 -3.61
C ASP A 101 -11.71 -27.11 -4.70
#